data_AF-A0A3N4HQM6-F1
#
_entry.id   AF-A0A3N4HQM6-F1
#
_cell.length_a   1.000
_cell.length_b   1.000
_cell.length_c   1.000
_cell.angle_alpha   90.00
_cell.angle_beta   90.00
_cell.angle_gamma   90.00
#
_symmetry.space_group_name_H-M   'P 1'
#
loop_
_entity.id
_entity.type
_entity.pdbx_description
1 polymer ?
#
loop_
_entity_poly.entity_id
_entity_poly.type
_entity_poly.pdbx_seq_one_letter_code
_entity_poly.pdbx_strand_id
1 'polypeptide(L)'
;MSASYPSPFHLSLIVDGFGTKEPCHWSLALHPPRSETCTLLQVLPDPDLLPRKSYTYSRRENVKIFHRPDTPLPSQGRILLAKLSTRQYRQLIHIIQKEPAPKNEGNGKEETCQDWCVNACINLEVDEFVEPGTSEWVYTLMGKSASEMRREAMKRGALKGGTVVWFDAVDEKGRARSMC
;
A
#
# COMPACT_ATOMS: atom_id res chain seq x y z
N MET A 1 25.31 -22.63 4.43
CA MET A 1 24.99 -21.50 5.33
C MET A 1 24.96 -20.24 4.48
N SER A 2 23.79 -19.73 4.09
CA SER A 2 23.73 -18.42 3.41
C SER A 2 23.77 -17.32 4.46
N ALA A 3 24.70 -16.39 4.32
CA ALA A 3 24.68 -15.16 5.11
C ALA A 3 23.48 -14.33 4.65
N SER A 4 22.50 -14.14 5.55
CA SER A 4 21.40 -13.21 5.34
C SER A 4 21.96 -11.78 5.40
N TYR A 5 22.31 -11.23 4.25
CA TYR A 5 22.59 -9.80 4.16
C TYR A 5 21.30 -9.05 4.53
N PRO A 6 21.36 -8.03 5.39
CA PRO A 6 20.18 -7.28 5.76
C PRO A 6 19.54 -6.71 4.48
N SER A 7 18.27 -7.06 4.24
CA SER A 7 17.51 -6.54 3.11
C SER A 7 17.48 -5.01 3.16
N PRO A 8 18.14 -4.31 2.23
CA PRO A 8 18.27 -2.85 2.29
C PRO A 8 16.97 -2.11 2.01
N PHE A 9 15.93 -2.78 1.51
CA PHE A 9 14.66 -2.14 1.16
C PHE A 9 13.46 -2.94 1.65
N HIS A 10 12.34 -2.23 1.82
CA HIS A 10 11.04 -2.75 2.15
C HIS A 10 10.06 -2.39 1.02
N LEU A 11 9.14 -3.31 0.73
CA LEU A 11 7.87 -3.02 0.04
C LEU A 11 6.78 -2.90 1.10
N SER A 12 6.04 -1.80 1.08
CA SER A 12 4.89 -1.60 1.94
C SER A 12 3.65 -1.18 1.17
N LEU A 13 2.48 -1.61 1.65
CA LEU A 13 1.19 -1.03 1.28
C LEU A 13 0.94 0.19 2.18
N ILE A 14 0.70 1.35 1.57
CA ILE A 14 0.32 2.59 2.25
C ILE A 14 -1.20 2.70 2.24
N VAL A 15 -1.76 3.10 3.38
CA VAL A 15 -3.19 3.31 3.56
C VAL A 15 -3.44 4.78 3.86
N ASP A 16 -4.07 5.47 2.92
CA ASP A 16 -4.40 6.89 3.03
C ASP A 16 -5.90 7.10 3.17
N GLY A 17 -6.29 8.00 4.09
CA GLY A 17 -7.69 8.24 4.44
C GLY A 17 -8.29 7.18 5.36
N PHE A 18 -9.37 7.55 6.06
CA PHE A 18 -9.94 6.74 7.14
C PHE A 18 -10.77 5.54 6.69
N GLY A 19 -11.37 5.60 5.50
CA GLY A 19 -12.22 4.51 5.01
C GLY A 19 -13.61 4.45 5.64
N THR A 20 -14.14 5.56 6.18
CA THR A 20 -15.41 5.58 6.93
C THR A 20 -16.63 5.91 6.07
N LYS A 21 -16.50 6.86 5.14
CA LYS A 21 -17.56 7.23 4.17
C LYS A 21 -17.26 6.72 2.77
N GLU A 22 -15.99 6.76 2.40
CA GLU A 22 -15.44 6.27 1.14
C GLU A 22 -14.30 5.28 1.47
N PRO A 23 -14.01 4.28 0.62
CA PRO A 23 -12.88 3.37 0.83
C PRO A 23 -11.54 4.10 0.98
N CYS A 24 -10.61 3.52 1.75
CA CYS A 24 -9.25 4.05 1.87
C CYS A 24 -8.54 4.03 0.51
N HIS A 25 -7.72 5.04 0.23
CA HIS A 25 -6.81 5.00 -0.91
C HIS A 25 -5.60 4.12 -0.58
N TRP A 26 -5.20 3.26 -1.52
CA TRP A 26 -4.04 2.40 -1.37
C TRP A 26 -2.96 2.74 -2.38
N SER A 27 -1.72 2.65 -1.92
CA SER A 27 -0.52 2.85 -2.74
C SER A 27 0.56 1.85 -2.34
N LEU A 28 1.51 1.58 -3.24
CA LEU A 28 2.70 0.78 -2.92
C LEU A 28 3.89 1.71 -2.71
N ALA A 29 4.69 1.44 -1.68
CA ALA A 29 5.86 2.23 -1.36
C ALA A 29 7.10 1.34 -1.24
N LEU A 30 8.19 1.79 -1.86
CA LEU A 30 9.51 1.20 -1.70
C LEU A 30 10.43 2.14 -0.96
N HIS A 31 11.07 1.65 0.09
CA HIS A 31 11.89 2.49 0.95
C HIS A 31 12.92 1.68 1.74
N PRO A 32 14.04 2.28 2.16
CA PRO A 32 14.91 1.68 3.16
C PRO A 32 14.18 1.45 4.50
N PRO A 33 14.63 0.48 5.32
CA PRO A 33 14.17 0.37 6.70
C PRO A 33 14.31 1.71 7.42
N ARG A 34 13.27 2.11 8.17
CA ARG A 34 13.22 3.36 8.97
C ARG A 34 13.33 4.67 8.18
N SER A 35 13.32 4.64 6.85
CA SER A 35 13.26 5.86 6.04
C SER A 35 11.95 6.63 6.29
N GLU A 36 12.03 7.96 6.24
CA GLU A 36 10.88 8.86 6.23
C GLU A 36 10.34 9.11 4.82
N THR A 37 11.15 8.81 3.79
CA THR A 37 10.79 8.97 2.38
C THR A 37 10.81 7.66 1.62
N CYS A 38 10.04 7.60 0.53
CA CYS A 38 9.90 6.45 -0.35
C CYS A 38 9.84 6.84 -1.82
N THR A 39 9.99 5.81 -2.64
CA THR A 39 9.40 5.78 -3.98
C THR A 39 7.95 5.32 -3.84
N LEU A 40 7.00 6.22 -4.12
CA LEU A 40 5.57 5.96 -4.12
C LEU A 40 5.12 5.54 -5.52
N LEU A 41 4.37 4.44 -5.59
CA LEU A 41 3.81 3.83 -6.79
C LEU A 41 2.30 3.75 -6.57
N GLN A 42 1.53 4.47 -7.36
CA GLN A 42 0.08 4.62 -7.14
C GLN A 42 -0.66 4.78 -8.46
N VAL A 43 -1.97 4.58 -8.40
CA VAL A 43 -2.90 4.94 -9.48
C VAL A 43 -3.86 5.99 -8.95
N LEU A 44 -3.99 7.10 -9.68
CA LEU A 44 -4.86 8.21 -9.31
C LEU A 44 -5.95 8.37 -10.37
N PRO A 45 -7.17 8.80 -9.99
CA PRO A 45 -8.19 9.16 -10.97
C PRO A 45 -7.64 10.18 -11.97
N ASP A 46 -7.89 9.95 -13.25
CA ASP A 46 -7.52 10.86 -14.32
C ASP A 46 -8.52 12.02 -14.38
N PRO A 47 -8.10 13.27 -14.11
CA PRO A 47 -8.99 14.42 -14.12
C PRO A 47 -9.53 14.75 -15.53
N ASP A 48 -8.78 14.42 -16.59
CA ASP A 48 -9.09 14.80 -17.97
C ASP A 48 -10.08 13.84 -18.65
N LEU A 49 -10.36 12.70 -18.01
CA LEU A 49 -11.21 11.65 -18.56
C LEU A 49 -12.54 11.48 -17.82
N LEU A 50 -12.87 12.39 -16.91
CA LEU A 50 -14.18 12.43 -16.25
C LEU A 50 -15.32 12.65 -17.27
N PRO A 51 -16.47 11.95 -17.13
CA PRO A 51 -16.89 11.13 -16.00
C PRO A 51 -16.43 9.66 -16.07
N ARG A 52 -15.60 9.27 -17.05
CA ARG A 52 -15.03 7.92 -17.08
C ARG A 52 -14.00 7.88 -15.96
N LYS A 53 -14.24 7.13 -14.88
CA LYS A 53 -13.27 6.94 -13.79
C LYS A 53 -12.12 6.06 -14.29
N SER A 54 -11.33 6.57 -15.22
CA SER A 54 -10.04 6.00 -15.59
C SER A 54 -9.00 6.44 -14.58
N TYR A 55 -8.00 5.60 -14.41
CA TYR A 55 -6.89 5.88 -13.53
C TYR A 55 -5.60 5.98 -14.33
N THR A 56 -4.70 6.82 -13.85
CA THR A 56 -3.37 6.99 -14.43
C THR A 56 -2.32 6.59 -13.41
N TYR A 57 -1.39 5.75 -13.86
CA TYR A 57 -0.25 5.34 -13.07
C TYR A 57 0.68 6.52 -12.78
N SER A 58 1.11 6.65 -11.52
CA SER A 58 2.04 7.67 -11.07
C SER A 58 3.17 7.05 -10.25
N ARG A 59 4.41 7.38 -10.61
CA ARG A 59 5.61 7.09 -9.83
C ARG A 59 6.20 8.40 -9.34
N ARG A 60 6.45 8.49 -8.03
CA ARG A 60 7.04 9.67 -7.40
C ARG A 60 8.17 9.25 -6.48
N GLU A 61 9.32 9.89 -6.62
CA GLU A 61 10.49 9.63 -5.77
C GLU A 61 10.58 10.65 -4.65
N ASN A 62 11.25 10.29 -3.55
CA ASN A 62 11.48 11.15 -2.39
C ASN A 62 10.18 11.67 -1.73
N VAL A 63 9.10 10.89 -1.80
CA VAL A 63 7.83 11.24 -1.17
C VAL A 63 7.88 10.88 0.30
N LYS A 64 7.43 11.77 1.19
CA LYS A 64 7.26 11.44 2.61
C LYS A 64 6.26 10.29 2.75
N ILE A 65 6.69 9.20 3.36
CA ILE A 65 5.84 8.01 3.58
C ILE A 65 4.64 8.37 4.44
N PHE A 66 4.85 9.26 5.41
CA PHE A 66 3.84 9.69 6.34
C PHE A 66 3.49 11.15 6.06
N HIS A 67 2.28 11.34 5.56
CA HIS A 67 1.68 12.67 5.48
C HIS A 67 1.25 13.12 6.88
N ARG A 68 1.44 14.41 7.16
CA ARG A 68 1.05 15.00 8.44
C ARG A 68 -0.49 15.00 8.59
N PRO A 69 -1.02 15.03 9.83
CA PRO A 69 -2.47 15.09 10.10
C PRO A 69 -3.21 16.26 9.44
N ASP A 70 -2.48 17.32 9.09
CA ASP A 70 -2.98 18.55 8.47
C ASP A 70 -3.09 18.47 6.94
N THR A 71 -2.83 17.30 6.34
CA THR A 71 -3.00 17.08 4.89
C THR A 71 -4.41 16.56 4.56
N PRO A 72 -4.95 16.85 3.36
CA PRO A 72 -6.29 16.40 2.97
C PRO A 72 -6.48 14.88 2.94
N LEU A 73 -5.40 14.13 2.75
CA LEU A 73 -5.36 12.67 2.78
C LEU A 73 -4.25 12.25 3.76
N PRO A 74 -4.53 12.25 5.07
CA PRO A 74 -3.56 11.84 6.06
C PRO A 74 -3.28 10.35 5.90
N SER A 75 -2.00 10.00 5.89
CA SER A 75 -1.59 8.60 5.90
C SER A 75 -1.95 7.98 7.25
N GLN A 76 -2.71 6.89 7.21
CA GLN A 76 -3.19 6.21 8.42
C GLN A 76 -2.18 5.16 8.90
N GLY A 77 -1.40 4.60 7.99
CA GLY A 77 -0.39 3.61 8.32
C GLY A 77 0.20 2.93 7.10
N ARG A 78 1.13 2.01 7.38
CA ARG A 78 1.71 1.13 6.36
C ARG A 78 1.79 -0.31 6.83
N ILE A 79 1.64 -1.21 5.88
CA ILE A 79 1.77 -2.65 6.05
C ILE A 79 3.01 -3.10 5.30
N LEU A 80 4.00 -3.67 6.00
CA LEU A 80 5.14 -4.31 5.35
C LEU A 80 4.66 -5.57 4.61
N LEU A 81 4.88 -5.61 3.30
CA LEU A 81 4.56 -6.77 2.46
C LEU A 81 5.78 -7.66 2.24
N ALA A 82 6.96 -7.06 2.01
CA ALA A 82 8.20 -7.81 1.80
C ALA A 82 9.46 -7.01 2.16
N LYS A 83 10.53 -7.77 2.42
CA LYS A 83 11.90 -7.26 2.55
C LYS A 83 12.66 -7.63 1.28
N LEU A 84 13.39 -6.68 0.72
CA LEU A 84 13.96 -6.76 -0.62
C LEU A 84 15.46 -6.52 -0.58
N SER A 85 16.20 -7.28 -1.39
CA SER A 85 17.55 -6.95 -1.82
C SER A 85 17.56 -5.73 -2.77
N THR A 86 18.72 -5.10 -2.98
CA THR A 86 18.87 -4.03 -3.97
C THR A 86 18.51 -4.47 -5.39
N ARG A 87 18.83 -5.73 -5.74
CA ARG A 87 18.47 -6.30 -7.04
C ARG A 87 16.95 -6.42 -7.15
N GLN A 88 16.30 -6.98 -6.13
CA GLN A 88 14.85 -7.15 -6.10
C GLN A 88 14.12 -5.80 -6.16
N TYR A 89 14.61 -4.77 -5.46
CA TYR A 89 14.04 -3.41 -5.51
C TYR A 89 13.91 -2.90 -6.96
N ARG A 90 14.95 -3.04 -7.78
CA ARG A 90 14.93 -2.55 -9.17
C ARG A 90 13.99 -3.35 -10.05
N GLN A 91 13.99 -4.67 -9.91
CA GLN A 91 13.13 -5.57 -10.69
C GLN A 91 11.65 -5.34 -10.38
N LEU A 92 11.33 -5.19 -9.10
CA LEU A 92 9.98 -5.00 -8.61
C LEU A 92 9.35 -3.70 -9.13
N ILE A 93 10.11 -2.60 -9.21
CA ILE A 93 9.63 -1.35 -9.83
C ILE A 93 9.16 -1.62 -11.27
N HIS A 94 9.94 -2.39 -12.04
CA HIS A 94 9.61 -2.69 -13.42
C HIS A 94 8.37 -3.58 -13.55
N ILE A 95 8.14 -4.48 -12.61
CA ILE A 95 6.93 -5.32 -12.55
C ILE A 95 5.71 -4.45 -12.23
N ILE A 96 5.75 -3.67 -11.16
CA ILE A 96 4.62 -2.81 -10.76
C ILE A 96 4.28 -1.78 -11.84
N GLN A 97 5.29 -1.23 -12.52
CA GLN A 97 5.08 -0.28 -13.62
C GLN A 97 4.34 -0.87 -14.82
N LYS A 98 4.35 -2.20 -15.00
CA LYS A 98 3.63 -2.88 -16.08
C LYS A 98 2.20 -3.24 -15.70
N GLU A 99 1.85 -3.15 -14.42
CA GLU A 99 0.48 -3.39 -13.97
C GLU A 99 -0.44 -2.35 -14.63
N PRO A 100 -1.42 -2.76 -15.45
CA PRO A 100 -2.33 -1.84 -16.09
C PRO A 100 -3.07 -1.02 -15.03
N ALA A 101 -3.20 0.29 -15.25
CA ALA A 101 -4.07 1.09 -14.41
C ALA A 101 -5.52 0.58 -14.55
N PRO A 102 -6.32 0.60 -13.47
CA PRO A 102 -7.71 0.20 -13.50
C PRO A 102 -8.47 0.86 -14.64
N LYS A 103 -9.21 0.04 -15.40
CA LYS A 103 -10.03 0.52 -16.50
C LYS A 103 -11.49 0.20 -16.25
N ASN A 104 -12.34 1.22 -16.34
CA ASN A 104 -13.78 1.03 -16.34
C ASN A 104 -14.25 0.60 -17.73
N GLU A 105 -13.98 -0.66 -18.10
CA GLU A 105 -14.40 -1.23 -19.38
C GLU A 105 -15.80 -1.84 -19.27
N GLY A 106 -16.85 -1.01 -19.31
CA GLY A 106 -18.19 -1.34 -19.85
C GLY A 106 -18.99 -2.54 -19.27
N ASN A 107 -18.44 -3.31 -18.34
CA ASN A 107 -18.99 -4.53 -17.76
C ASN A 107 -19.69 -4.28 -16.41
N GLY A 108 -19.82 -3.02 -16.01
CA GLY A 108 -20.52 -2.59 -14.80
C GLY A 108 -19.74 -2.74 -13.50
N LYS A 109 -18.50 -3.25 -13.51
CA LYS A 109 -17.62 -3.30 -12.34
C LYS A 109 -16.53 -2.25 -12.47
N GLU A 110 -16.51 -1.29 -11.54
CA GLU A 110 -15.46 -0.28 -11.47
C GLU A 110 -14.27 -0.84 -10.71
N GLU A 111 -13.12 -0.94 -11.38
CA GLU A 111 -11.86 -1.27 -10.72
C GLU A 111 -11.28 -0.04 -10.02
N THR A 112 -10.67 -0.25 -8.86
CA THR A 112 -10.21 0.83 -7.98
C THR A 112 -8.69 0.75 -7.75
N CYS A 113 -8.14 1.75 -7.05
CA CYS A 113 -6.76 1.71 -6.57
C CYS A 113 -6.46 0.49 -5.66
N GLN A 114 -7.46 -0.04 -4.96
CA GLN A 114 -7.31 -1.24 -4.13
C GLN A 114 -7.18 -2.48 -5.00
N ASP A 115 -7.98 -2.61 -6.06
CA ASP A 115 -7.87 -3.69 -7.05
C ASP A 115 -6.49 -3.68 -7.71
N TRP A 116 -5.99 -2.51 -8.11
CA TRP A 116 -4.63 -2.36 -8.67
C TRP A 116 -3.55 -2.86 -7.72
N CYS A 117 -3.62 -2.50 -6.43
CA CYS A 117 -2.67 -2.98 -5.43
C CYS A 117 -2.75 -4.49 -5.23
N VAL A 118 -3.96 -5.09 -5.27
CA VAL A 118 -4.15 -6.54 -5.20
C VAL A 118 -3.53 -7.24 -6.41
N ASN A 119 -3.83 -6.76 -7.62
CA ASN A 119 -3.29 -7.35 -8.85
C ASN A 119 -1.76 -7.25 -8.90
N ALA A 120 -1.20 -6.11 -8.48
CA ALA A 120 0.24 -5.98 -8.30
C ALA A 120 0.78 -7.01 -7.28
N CYS A 121 0.09 -7.23 -6.15
CA CYS A 121 0.49 -8.26 -5.19
C CYS A 121 0.42 -9.68 -5.77
N ILE A 122 -0.55 -10.00 -6.64
CA ILE A 122 -0.63 -11.29 -7.34
C ILE A 122 0.63 -11.48 -8.20
N ASN A 123 0.97 -10.49 -9.04
CA ASN A 123 2.15 -10.56 -9.90
C ASN A 123 3.46 -10.66 -9.10
N LEU A 124 3.56 -9.93 -7.99
CA LEU A 124 4.71 -10.03 -7.08
C LEU A 124 4.79 -11.39 -6.37
N GLU A 125 3.66 -12.04 -6.11
CA GLU A 125 3.63 -13.37 -5.49
C GLU A 125 4.05 -14.45 -6.49
N VAL A 126 3.55 -14.37 -7.74
CA VAL A 126 3.96 -15.24 -8.85
C VAL A 126 5.47 -15.16 -9.11
N ASP A 127 6.04 -13.96 -9.05
CA ASP A 127 7.47 -13.72 -9.24
C ASP A 127 8.30 -13.88 -7.95
N GLU A 128 7.72 -14.43 -6.88
CA GLU A 128 8.39 -14.75 -5.59
C GLU A 128 9.01 -13.54 -4.87
N PHE A 129 8.48 -12.33 -5.10
CA PHE A 129 8.88 -11.11 -4.37
C PHE A 129 8.19 -10.95 -3.01
N VAL A 130 6.99 -11.50 -2.87
CA VAL A 130 6.24 -11.58 -1.61
C VAL A 130 5.98 -13.04 -1.26
N GLU A 131 5.71 -13.31 0.02
CA GLU A 131 5.38 -14.67 0.45
C GLU A 131 4.09 -15.19 -0.20
N PRO A 132 3.98 -16.50 -0.44
CA PRO A 132 2.71 -17.12 -0.81
C PRO A 132 1.57 -16.78 0.17
N GLY A 133 0.37 -16.53 -0.37
CA GLY A 133 -0.80 -16.08 0.38
C GLY A 133 -0.75 -14.60 0.80
N THR A 134 0.10 -13.78 0.17
CA THR A 134 0.11 -12.34 0.41
C THR A 134 -1.00 -11.66 -0.36
N SER A 135 -1.15 -11.95 -1.65
CA SER A 135 -2.20 -11.42 -2.50
C SER A 135 -3.61 -11.75 -1.98
N GLU A 136 -3.86 -13.02 -1.64
CA GLU A 136 -5.14 -13.47 -1.05
C GLU A 136 -5.47 -12.69 0.22
N TRP A 137 -4.48 -12.50 1.10
CA TRP A 137 -4.70 -11.74 2.33
C TRP A 137 -4.92 -10.25 2.08
N VAL A 138 -4.14 -9.61 1.19
CA VAL A 138 -4.35 -8.21 0.83
C VAL A 138 -5.75 -8.03 0.25
N TYR A 139 -6.24 -9.00 -0.55
CA TYR A 139 -7.61 -9.01 -1.05
C TYR A 139 -8.65 -9.02 0.07
N THR A 140 -8.44 -9.79 1.15
CA THR A 140 -9.35 -9.75 2.32
C THR A 140 -9.43 -8.38 2.99
N LEU A 141 -8.48 -7.48 2.77
CA LEU A 141 -8.48 -6.13 3.34
C LEU A 141 -9.29 -5.12 2.50
N MET A 142 -9.67 -5.47 1.27
CA MET A 142 -10.37 -4.57 0.36
C MET A 142 -11.68 -4.07 0.96
N GLY A 143 -11.99 -2.79 0.78
CA GLY A 143 -13.17 -2.13 1.32
C GLY A 143 -13.17 -1.89 2.84
N LYS A 144 -12.18 -2.38 3.59
CA LYS A 144 -12.07 -2.12 5.03
C LYS A 144 -11.64 -0.69 5.32
N SER A 145 -12.10 -0.17 6.46
CA SER A 145 -11.58 1.08 7.02
C SER A 145 -10.12 0.93 7.46
N ALA A 146 -9.40 2.04 7.59
CA ALA A 146 -8.01 2.03 8.05
C ALA A 146 -7.89 1.41 9.46
N SER A 147 -8.91 1.62 10.31
CA SER A 147 -8.96 1.03 11.65
C SER A 147 -9.07 -0.50 11.63
N GLU A 148 -9.83 -1.05 10.68
CA GLU A 148 -10.00 -2.48 10.50
C GLU A 148 -8.76 -3.10 9.84
N MET A 149 -8.17 -2.42 8.85
CA MET A 149 -6.90 -2.83 8.26
C MET A 149 -5.79 -2.88 9.31
N ARG A 150 -5.70 -1.89 10.22
CA ARG A 150 -4.78 -1.92 11.37
C ARG A 150 -4.95 -3.21 12.15
N ARG A 151 -6.19 -3.54 12.53
CA ARG A 151 -6.51 -4.70 13.34
C ARG A 151 -6.09 -6.00 12.65
N GLU A 152 -6.41 -6.15 11.37
CA GLU A 152 -6.06 -7.36 10.61
C GLU A 152 -4.54 -7.45 10.33
N ALA A 153 -3.88 -6.33 10.05
CA ALA A 153 -2.44 -6.26 9.90
C ALA A 153 -1.73 -6.66 11.19
N MET A 154 -2.15 -6.13 12.35
CA MET A 154 -1.55 -6.47 13.65
C MET A 154 -1.69 -7.96 13.97
N LYS A 155 -2.85 -8.59 13.64
CA LYS A 155 -3.02 -10.04 13.78
C LYS A 155 -2.03 -10.81 12.90
N ARG A 156 -1.86 -10.43 11.62
CA ARG A 156 -0.90 -11.09 10.72
C ARG A 156 0.56 -10.86 11.14
N GLY A 157 0.90 -9.66 11.57
CA GLY A 157 2.24 -9.30 12.05
C GLY A 157 2.64 -10.12 13.29
N ALA A 158 1.72 -10.32 14.22
CA ALA A 158 1.91 -11.18 15.38
C ALA A 158 2.13 -12.66 15.01
N LEU A 159 1.56 -13.12 13.90
CA LEU A 159 1.69 -14.50 13.43
C LEU A 159 2.96 -14.75 12.58
N LYS A 160 3.45 -13.74 11.85
CA LYS A 160 4.53 -13.91 10.86
C LYS A 160 5.81 -13.09 11.12
N GLY A 161 5.88 -12.34 12.22
CA GLY A 161 7.06 -11.48 12.51
C GLY A 161 7.22 -10.30 11.54
N GLY A 162 6.15 -9.93 10.82
CA GLY A 162 6.11 -8.79 9.92
C GLY A 162 5.97 -7.47 10.68
N THR A 163 6.69 -6.44 10.26
CA THR A 163 6.61 -5.10 10.87
C THR A 163 5.38 -4.36 10.37
N VAL A 164 4.35 -4.23 11.21
CA VAL A 164 3.23 -3.31 10.97
C VAL A 164 3.56 -1.99 11.64
N VAL A 165 3.55 -0.90 10.87
CA VAL A 165 3.74 0.44 11.41
C VAL A 165 2.45 1.20 11.18
N TRP A 166 1.63 1.29 12.22
CA TRP A 166 0.45 2.13 12.26
C TRP A 166 0.74 3.35 13.12
N PHE A 167 0.29 4.52 12.68
CA PHE A 167 0.20 5.66 13.59
C PHE A 167 -1.12 5.55 14.34
N ASP A 168 -1.14 5.95 15.61
CA ASP A 168 -2.42 6.19 16.25
C ASP A 168 -3.14 7.26 15.45
N ALA A 169 -4.13 6.80 14.69
CA ALA A 169 -5.08 7.64 14.00
C ALA A 169 -5.62 8.61 15.05
N VAL A 170 -5.22 9.88 14.92
CA VAL A 170 -6.06 10.97 15.38
C VAL A 170 -7.45 10.68 14.83
N ASP A 171 -8.45 10.63 15.71
CA ASP A 171 -9.83 10.38 15.28
C ASP A 171 -10.28 11.44 14.25
N GLU A 172 -11.46 11.29 13.65
CA GLU A 172 -12.04 12.29 12.73
C GLU A 172 -12.15 13.71 13.36
N LYS A 173 -11.86 13.87 14.65
CA LYS A 173 -11.85 15.12 15.43
C LYS A 173 -10.44 15.59 15.81
N GLY A 174 -9.39 15.00 15.24
CA GLY A 174 -8.01 15.41 15.49
C GLY A 174 -7.48 15.03 16.88
N ARG A 175 -8.16 14.13 17.61
CA ARG A 175 -7.72 13.73 18.96
C ARG A 175 -6.83 12.52 18.88
N ALA A 176 -5.59 12.67 19.33
CA ALA A 176 -4.68 11.55 19.52
C ALA A 176 -5.31 10.63 20.55
N ARG A 177 -5.61 9.39 20.18
CA ARG A 177 -5.90 8.36 21.18
C ARG A 177 -4.58 7.98 21.84
N SER A 178 -4.30 8.62 22.97
CA SER A 178 -3.52 7.98 24.02
C SER A 178 -4.29 6.73 24.47
N MET A 179 -3.64 5.58 24.53
CA MET A 179 -3.41 4.86 25.80
C MET A 179 -3.15 3.36 25.62
N CYS A 180 -2.11 2.95 26.37
CA CYS A 180 -1.81 1.64 26.95
C CYS A 180 -1.29 0.54 26.02
#